data_AF-A0A2T2N6N2-F1
#
_entry.id   AF-A0A2T2N6N2-F1
#
_cell.length_a   1.000
_cell.length_b   1.000
_cell.length_c   1.000
_cell.angle_alpha   90.00
_cell.angle_beta   90.00
_cell.angle_gamma   90.00
#
_symmetry.space_group_name_H-M   'P 1'
#
loop_
_entity.id
_entity.type
_entity.pdbx_description
1 polymer ?
#
loop_
_entity_poly.entity_id
_entity_poly.type
_entity_poly.pdbx_seq_one_letter_code
_entity_poly.pdbx_strand_id
1 'polypeptide(L)' 'FILSILCVCKANKKFKIYINYYKLNALIKKNVYLISKIDELLARFSKTKFFIKLDIYAVFNKI' A
#
# COMPACT_ATOMS: atom_id res chain seq x y z
N PHE A 1 6.61 16.41 -17.32
CA PHE A 1 6.94 15.03 -16.96
C PHE A 1 5.75 14.14 -17.34
N ILE A 2 5.89 13.23 -18.31
CA ILE A 2 4.76 12.40 -18.79
C ILE A 2 4.80 11.06 -18.06
N LEU A 3 3.69 10.72 -17.39
CA LEU A 3 3.46 9.43 -16.73
C LEU A 3 2.67 8.52 -17.67
N SER A 4 3.10 7.26 -17.80
CA SER A 4 2.36 6.26 -18.58
C SER A 4 1.22 5.67 -17.76
N ILE A 5 0.13 5.30 -18.42
CA ILE A 5 -1.05 4.69 -17.80
C ILE A 5 -1.11 3.21 -18.22
N LEU A 6 -1.35 2.32 -17.27
CA LEU A 6 -1.53 0.89 -17.46
C LEU A 6 -2.96 0.50 -17.08
N CYS A 7 -3.69 -0.14 -17.99
CA CYS A 7 -5.00 -0.73 -17.72
C CYS A 7 -4.83 -2.23 -17.43
N VAL A 8 -5.35 -2.71 -16.30
CA VAL A 8 -5.21 -4.11 -15.88
C VAL A 8 -6.59 -4.72 -15.61
N CYS A 9 -6.86 -5.87 -16.23
CA CYS A 9 -8.00 -6.71 -15.90
C CYS A 9 -7.74 -7.52 -14.63
N LYS A 10 -8.60 -7.38 -13.62
CA LYS A 10 -8.57 -8.24 -12.44
C LYS A 10 -9.40 -9.51 -12.67
N ALA A 11 -9.18 -10.53 -11.83
CA ALA A 11 -9.91 -11.80 -11.89
C ALA A 11 -11.43 -11.64 -11.79
N ASN A 12 -11.90 -10.57 -11.13
CA ASN A 12 -13.32 -10.20 -11.06
C ASN A 12 -13.85 -9.47 -12.31
N LYS A 13 -13.12 -9.52 -13.44
CA LYS A 13 -13.42 -8.85 -14.71
C LYS A 13 -13.54 -7.32 -14.63
N LYS A 14 -13.13 -6.71 -13.52
CA LYS A 14 -13.07 -5.24 -13.39
C LYS A 14 -11.74 -4.73 -13.92
N PHE A 15 -11.80 -3.66 -14.70
CA PHE A 15 -10.61 -2.91 -15.10
C PHE A 15 -10.16 -2.00 -13.96
N LYS A 16 -8.85 -1.94 -13.74
CA LYS A 16 -8.22 -0.95 -12.87
C LYS A 16 -7.16 -0.19 -13.66
N ILE A 17 -7.16 1.12 -13.46
CA ILE A 17 -6.18 2.03 -14.04
C ILE A 17 -5.05 2.19 -13.04
N TYR A 18 -3.81 1.99 -13.50
CA TYR A 18 -2.59 2.17 -12.74
C TYR A 18 -1.72 3.22 -13.42
N ILE A 19 -1.15 4.13 -12.65
CA ILE A 19 -0.20 5.12 -13.15
C ILE A 19 1.22 4.56 -12.93
N ASN A 20 2.05 4.58 -13.97
CA ASN A 20 3.42 4.15 -13.88
C ASN A 20 4.29 5.23 -13.23
N TYR A 21 4.48 5.11 -11.92
CA TYR A 21 5.28 6.04 -11.11
C TYR A 21 6.79 5.75 -11.10
N TYR A 22 7.32 4.75 -11.83
CA TYR A 22 8.73 4.37 -11.72
C TYR A 22 9.68 5.55 -11.98
N LYS A 23 9.45 6.29 -13.07
CA LYS A 23 10.24 7.48 -13.39
C LYS A 23 10.11 8.56 -12.31
N LEU A 24 8.92 8.71 -11.71
CA LEU A 24 8.64 9.74 -10.71
C LEU A 24 9.32 9.40 -9.38
N ASN A 25 9.22 8.14 -8.96
CA ASN A 25 9.81 7.62 -7.73
C ASN A 25 11.35 7.67 -7.75
N ALA A 26 11.98 7.68 -8.93
CA ALA A 26 13.42 7.87 -9.07
C ALA A 26 13.86 9.33 -8.83
N LEU A 27 12.98 10.31 -9.07
CA LEU A 27 13.26 11.73 -8.90
C LEU A 27 12.93 12.24 -7.49
N ILE A 28 11.93 11.62 -6.83
CA ILE A 28 11.48 12.04 -5.50
C ILE A 28 12.49 11.59 -4.42
N LYS A 29 12.83 12.49 -3.50
CA LYS A 29 13.61 12.16 -2.30
C LYS A 29 12.82 11.13 -1.47
N LYS A 30 13.42 9.96 -1.25
CA LYS A 30 12.83 8.93 -0.40
C LYS A 30 12.68 9.46 1.03
N ASN A 31 11.45 9.56 1.51
CA ASN A 31 11.19 9.71 2.93
C ASN A 31 11.06 8.31 3.53
N VAL A 32 12.03 7.91 4.35
CA VAL A 32 12.03 6.60 4.99
C VAL A 32 11.07 6.68 6.18
N TYR A 33 9.82 6.31 5.94
CA TYR A 33 8.88 6.06 7.03
C TYR A 33 9.26 4.76 7.72
N LEU A 34 9.25 4.77 9.06
CA LEU A 34 9.46 3.57 9.86
C LEU A 34 8.22 2.68 9.74
N ILE A 35 8.24 1.75 8.79
CA ILE A 35 7.32 0.63 8.75
C ILE A 35 7.95 -0.47 9.60
N SER A 36 7.37 -0.73 10.78
CA SER A 36 7.81 -1.80 11.66
C SER A 36 7.72 -3.15 10.93
N LYS A 37 8.67 -4.05 11.21
CA LYS A 37 8.61 -5.42 10.67
C LYS A 37 7.38 -6.14 11.22
N ILE A 38 6.77 -6.98 10.38
CA ILE A 38 5.57 -7.74 10.75
C ILE A 38 5.82 -8.58 12.01
N ASP A 39 6.98 -9.22 12.11
CA ASP A 39 7.34 -10.06 13.25
C ASP A 39 7.42 -9.27 14.57
N GLU A 40 7.97 -8.05 14.52
CA GLU A 40 8.04 -7.15 15.68
C GLU A 40 6.64 -6.70 16.13
N LEU A 41 5.74 -6.48 15.18
CA LEU A 41 4.35 -6.14 15.48
C LEU A 41 3.63 -7.34 16.10
N LEU A 42 3.80 -8.55 15.56
CA LEU A 42 3.16 -9.77 16.05
C LEU A 42 3.69 -10.20 17.42
N ALA A 43 4.98 -10.03 17.70
CA ALA A 43 5.58 -10.34 19.00
C ALA A 43 4.90 -9.57 20.14
N ARG A 44 4.49 -8.31 19.90
CA ARG A 44 3.75 -7.48 20.86
C ARG A 44 2.37 -8.04 21.21
N PHE A 45 1.80 -8.86 20.33
CA PHE A 45 0.48 -9.45 20.49
C PHE A 45 0.50 -10.86 21.12
N SER A 46 1.67 -11.39 21.49
CA SER A 46 1.84 -12.76 22.00
C SER A 46 1.01 -13.12 23.25
N LYS A 47 0.53 -12.15 24.03
CA LYS A 47 -0.28 -12.37 25.25
C LYS A 47 -1.75 -11.93 25.15
N THR A 48 -2.21 -11.48 23.97
CA THR A 48 -3.60 -11.02 23.80
C THR A 48 -4.54 -12.16 23.43
N LYS A 49 -5.72 -12.22 24.06
CA LYS A 49 -6.72 -13.29 23.84
C LYS A 49 -7.70 -13.01 22.71
N PHE A 50 -7.93 -11.74 22.41
CA PHE A 50 -8.89 -11.30 21.39
C PHE A 50 -8.26 -10.24 20.51
N PHE A 51 -8.54 -10.32 19.21
CA PHE A 51 -8.04 -9.39 18.20
C PHE A 51 -9.20 -8.85 17.38
N ILE A 52 -9.14 -7.55 17.09
CA ILE A 52 -10.05 -6.91 16.14
C ILE A 52 -9.20 -6.36 15.01
N LYS A 53 -9.52 -6.80 13.78
CA LYS A 53 -8.89 -6.28 12.57
C LYS A 53 -9.82 -5.26 11.92
N LEU A 54 -9.38 -4.01 11.87
CA LEU A 54 -10.03 -2.97 11.09
C LEU A 54 -9.26 -2.78 9.79
N ASP A 55 -9.93 -2.96 8.66
CA ASP A 55 -9.36 -2.67 7.34
C ASP A 55 -9.90 -1.31 6.88
N ILE A 56 -9.00 -0.37 6.60
CA ILE A 56 -9.38 0.96 6.13
C ILE A 56 -9.28 0.97 4.61
N TYR A 57 -10.44 1.00 3.95
CA TYR A 57 -10.49 0.98 2.50
C TYR A 57 -10.02 2.31 1.90
N ALA A 58 -9.10 2.21 0.94
CA ALA A 58 -8.63 3.32 0.11
C ALA A 58 -8.08 4.52 0.92
N VAL A 59 -7.34 4.27 2.01
CA VAL A 59 -6.68 5.32 2.83
C VAL A 59 -5.93 6.31 1.97
N PHE A 60 -5.12 5.82 1.02
CA PHE A 60 -4.31 6.66 0.14
C PHE A 60 -5.12 7.54 -0.82
N ASN A 61 -6.41 7.26 -1.03
CA ASN A 61 -7.28 8.07 -1.88
C ASN A 61 -8.06 9.14 -1.09
N LYS A 62 -7.98 9.10 0.24
CA LYS A 62 -8.69 10.03 1.15
C LYS A 62 -7.77 11.11 1.74
N ILE A 63 -6.47 11.02 1.47
CA ILE A 63 -5.45 12.02 1.82
C ILE A 63 -5.37 12.99 0.65
#